data_AF-A0A3D0P1R7-F1
#
_entry.id   AF-A0A3D0P1R7-F1
#
_cell.length_a   1.000
_cell.length_b   1.000
_cell.length_c   1.000
_cell.angle_alpha   90.00
_cell.angle_beta   90.00
_cell.angle_gamma   90.00
#
_symmetry.space_group_name_H-M   'P 1'
#
loop_
_entity.id
_entity.type
_entity.pdbx_description
1 polymer ?
#
loop_
_entity_poly.entity_id
_entity_poly.type
_entity_poly.pdbx_seq_one_letter_code
_entity_poly.pdbx_strand_id
1 'polypeptide(L)'
;SSPTAATGSGLFNTTGRDNAFFGFASGENTTGIENVFVGSYSGAANTTGGSNTFVGAEAGRILSVGYRNTFVGSGAGSSATGGIDNILVGTDSGTSITTGDGNTYIGTRSGQSLTSGRLNTFIGIGSGGQVTTGIGNLGIG
;
A
#
# COMPACT_ATOMS: atom_id res chain seq x y z
N SER A 1 -16.68 9.65 -30.39
CA SER A 1 -16.53 9.67 -28.92
C SER A 1 -15.83 8.38 -28.50
N SER A 2 -14.49 8.36 -28.51
CA SER A 2 -13.71 7.17 -28.17
C SER A 2 -13.65 6.96 -26.65
N PRO A 3 -13.83 5.72 -26.15
CA PRO A 3 -13.64 5.43 -24.74
C PRO A 3 -12.14 5.33 -24.47
N THR A 4 -11.60 6.25 -23.67
CA THR A 4 -10.28 6.08 -23.04
C THR A 4 -10.40 4.99 -21.97
N ALA A 5 -10.47 3.73 -22.39
CA ALA A 5 -10.31 2.60 -21.51
C ALA A 5 -8.89 2.65 -20.91
N ALA A 6 -8.82 2.44 -19.60
CA ALA A 6 -7.58 2.31 -18.85
C ALA A 6 -6.62 1.34 -19.54
N THR A 7 -5.56 1.86 -20.16
CA THR A 7 -4.51 1.06 -20.76
C THR A 7 -3.79 0.31 -19.62
N GLY A 8 -3.97 -1.01 -19.51
CA GLY A 8 -3.19 -1.88 -18.61
C GLY A 8 -3.78 -2.19 -17.21
N SER A 9 -4.98 -1.73 -16.85
CA SER A 9 -5.57 -2.07 -15.54
C SER A 9 -5.97 -3.55 -15.47
N GLY A 10 -5.39 -4.33 -14.55
CA GLY A 10 -5.68 -5.75 -14.35
C GLY A 10 -5.25 -6.69 -15.47
N LEU A 11 -4.29 -6.29 -16.31
CA LEU A 11 -3.94 -6.95 -17.58
C LEU A 11 -3.57 -8.44 -17.46
N PHE A 12 -2.99 -8.88 -16.34
CA PHE A 12 -2.64 -10.29 -16.08
C PHE A 12 -3.38 -10.91 -14.89
N ASN A 13 -4.56 -10.38 -14.52
CA ASN A 13 -5.41 -11.06 -13.55
C ASN A 13 -5.99 -12.35 -14.16
N THR A 14 -5.37 -13.49 -13.86
CA THR A 14 -5.69 -14.79 -14.46
C THR A 14 -6.63 -15.64 -13.62
N THR A 15 -6.67 -15.46 -12.28
CA THR A 15 -7.50 -16.25 -11.35
C THR A 15 -8.05 -15.45 -10.15
N GLY A 16 -7.66 -14.19 -9.99
CA GLY A 16 -8.12 -13.33 -8.91
C GLY A 16 -9.58 -12.90 -9.12
N ARG A 17 -10.37 -12.97 -8.05
CA ARG A 17 -11.80 -12.62 -8.04
C ARG A 17 -12.08 -11.43 -7.14
N ASP A 18 -13.20 -10.75 -7.39
CA ASP A 18 -13.73 -9.67 -6.55
C ASP A 18 -12.76 -8.47 -6.41
N ASN A 19 -11.99 -8.19 -7.46
CA ASN A 19 -11.06 -7.06 -7.50
C ASN A 19 -11.62 -5.86 -8.28
N ALA A 20 -11.30 -4.63 -7.85
CA ALA A 20 -11.64 -3.39 -8.54
C ALA A 20 -10.38 -2.56 -8.81
N PHE A 21 -10.03 -2.39 -10.09
CA PHE A 21 -8.81 -1.68 -10.50
C PHE A 21 -9.14 -0.48 -11.40
N PHE A 22 -8.52 0.66 -11.11
CA PHE A 22 -8.68 1.89 -11.87
C PHE A 22 -7.36 2.65 -11.96
N GLY A 23 -6.85 2.82 -13.19
CA GLY A 23 -5.59 3.53 -13.45
C GLY A 23 -4.63 2.71 -14.31
N PHE A 24 -3.69 3.40 -14.96
CA PHE A 24 -2.68 2.77 -15.81
C PHE A 24 -1.86 1.76 -15.00
N ALA A 25 -1.73 0.53 -15.51
CA ALA A 25 -0.95 -0.54 -14.87
C ALA A 25 -1.31 -0.82 -13.39
N SER A 26 -2.55 -0.56 -12.98
CA SER A 26 -3.01 -0.92 -11.64
C SER A 26 -3.36 -2.41 -11.57
N GLY A 27 -2.89 -3.10 -10.52
CA GLY A 27 -3.17 -4.53 -10.30
C GLY A 27 -2.72 -5.48 -11.40
N GLU A 28 -1.64 -5.17 -12.12
CA GLU A 28 -1.25 -5.93 -13.33
C GLU A 28 -1.03 -7.43 -13.10
N ASN A 29 -0.45 -7.85 -11.96
CA ASN A 29 0.08 -9.21 -11.80
C ASN A 29 -0.64 -10.09 -10.75
N THR A 30 -1.89 -9.79 -10.41
CA THR A 30 -2.52 -10.41 -9.24
C THR A 30 -3.41 -11.62 -9.56
N THR A 31 -3.22 -12.68 -8.79
CA THR A 31 -4.15 -13.81 -8.58
C THR A 31 -4.90 -13.66 -7.24
N GLY A 32 -4.65 -12.56 -6.53
CA GLY A 32 -5.25 -12.25 -5.25
C GLY A 32 -6.73 -11.89 -5.36
N ILE A 33 -7.40 -11.92 -4.22
CA ILE A 33 -8.85 -11.72 -4.11
C ILE A 33 -9.18 -10.45 -3.32
N GLU A 34 -10.31 -9.82 -3.62
CA GLU A 34 -10.89 -8.73 -2.82
C GLU A 34 -10.00 -7.47 -2.71
N ASN A 35 -9.28 -7.11 -3.76
CA ASN A 35 -8.42 -5.92 -3.78
C ASN A 35 -9.08 -4.73 -4.48
N VAL A 36 -8.90 -3.53 -3.94
CA VAL A 36 -9.33 -2.27 -4.56
C VAL A 36 -8.11 -1.40 -4.81
N PHE A 37 -7.74 -1.20 -6.08
CA PHE A 37 -6.57 -0.39 -6.47
C PHE A 37 -6.99 0.78 -7.36
N VAL A 38 -6.69 2.01 -6.93
CA VAL A 38 -7.07 3.23 -7.62
C VAL A 38 -5.87 4.16 -7.74
N GLY A 39 -5.37 4.36 -8.95
CA GLY A 39 -4.20 5.18 -9.26
C GLY A 39 -3.23 4.46 -10.19
N SER A 40 -2.43 5.23 -10.93
CA SER A 40 -1.41 4.64 -11.80
C SER A 40 -0.40 3.83 -10.98
N TYR A 41 -0.13 2.60 -11.42
CA TYR A 41 0.74 1.63 -10.75
C TYR A 41 0.35 1.25 -9.31
N SER A 42 -0.87 1.56 -8.88
CA SER A 42 -1.39 1.11 -7.59
C SER A 42 -1.46 -0.42 -7.55
N GLY A 43 -0.77 -1.04 -6.58
CA GLY A 43 -0.72 -2.50 -6.43
C GLY A 43 -0.14 -3.26 -7.64
N ALA A 44 0.68 -2.63 -8.49
CA ALA A 44 1.15 -3.20 -9.76
C ALA A 44 1.87 -4.55 -9.64
N ALA A 45 2.62 -4.76 -8.55
CA ALA A 45 3.36 -5.99 -8.30
C ALA A 45 2.65 -7.00 -7.39
N ASN A 46 1.39 -6.77 -6.98
CA ASN A 46 0.67 -7.72 -6.13
C ASN A 46 0.47 -9.04 -6.87
N THR A 47 0.94 -10.16 -6.32
CA THR A 47 0.88 -11.48 -6.95
C THR A 47 -0.21 -12.36 -6.34
N THR A 48 -0.22 -12.55 -5.02
CA THR A 48 -1.20 -13.40 -4.31
C THR A 48 -1.90 -12.70 -3.15
N GLY A 49 -1.50 -11.47 -2.82
CA GLY A 49 -2.07 -10.71 -1.72
C GLY A 49 -3.55 -10.38 -1.91
N GLY A 50 -4.32 -10.43 -0.83
CA GLY A 50 -5.77 -10.24 -0.86
C GLY A 50 -6.31 -9.28 0.20
N SER A 51 -7.53 -8.81 0.00
CA SER A 51 -8.24 -7.89 0.89
C SER A 51 -7.47 -6.57 1.12
N ASN A 52 -6.77 -6.05 0.10
CA ASN A 52 -6.04 -4.79 0.19
C ASN A 52 -6.79 -3.62 -0.46
N THR A 53 -6.71 -2.42 0.12
CA THR A 53 -7.27 -1.19 -0.45
C THR A 53 -6.15 -0.18 -0.67
N PHE A 54 -5.77 0.07 -1.93
CA PHE A 54 -4.76 1.04 -2.32
C PHE A 54 -5.36 2.17 -3.16
N VAL A 55 -5.19 3.40 -2.70
CA VAL A 55 -5.72 4.59 -3.36
C VAL A 55 -4.65 5.67 -3.44
N GLY A 56 -4.14 5.93 -4.63
CA GLY A 56 -3.06 6.87 -4.91
C GLY A 56 -2.13 6.34 -6.00
N ALA A 57 -1.43 7.23 -6.70
CA ALA A 57 -0.38 6.80 -7.62
C ALA A 57 0.72 6.06 -6.83
N GLU A 58 1.13 4.90 -7.34
CA GLU A 58 2.18 4.04 -6.74
C GLU A 58 1.90 3.54 -5.31
N ALA A 59 0.66 3.65 -4.82
CA ALA A 59 0.29 3.09 -3.53
C ALA A 59 0.46 1.56 -3.55
N GLY A 60 1.27 1.03 -2.63
CA GLY A 60 1.60 -0.40 -2.57
C GLY A 60 2.24 -0.96 -3.84
N ARG A 61 2.93 -0.14 -4.64
CA ARG A 61 3.43 -0.49 -6.00
C ARG A 61 4.16 -1.85 -6.06
N ILE A 62 5.04 -2.12 -5.10
CA ILE A 62 5.87 -3.34 -5.08
C ILE A 62 5.42 -4.42 -4.09
N LEU A 63 4.23 -4.27 -3.50
CA LEU A 63 3.72 -5.22 -2.50
C LEU A 63 3.32 -6.52 -3.16
N SER A 64 4.18 -7.54 -3.04
CA SER A 64 4.02 -8.82 -3.74
C SER A 64 3.05 -9.77 -3.03
N VAL A 65 3.16 -9.90 -1.70
CA VAL A 65 2.36 -10.82 -0.87
C VAL A 65 1.98 -10.11 0.42
N GLY A 66 0.90 -9.33 0.38
CA GLY A 66 0.36 -8.64 1.56
C GLY A 66 -1.14 -8.83 1.69
N TYR A 67 -1.64 -8.84 2.93
CA TYR A 67 -3.05 -9.06 3.22
C TYR A 67 -3.60 -7.99 4.16
N ARG A 68 -4.84 -7.56 3.91
CA ARG A 68 -5.56 -6.64 4.80
C ARG A 68 -4.82 -5.32 5.05
N ASN A 69 -4.18 -4.79 4.00
CA ASN A 69 -3.52 -3.48 4.06
C ASN A 69 -4.42 -2.39 3.47
N THR A 70 -4.43 -1.22 4.09
CA THR A 70 -5.12 -0.01 3.60
C THR A 70 -4.10 1.10 3.37
N PHE A 71 -3.74 1.36 2.12
CA PHE A 71 -2.80 2.43 1.75
C PHE A 71 -3.52 3.53 0.98
N VAL A 72 -3.52 4.75 1.49
CA VAL A 72 -4.23 5.88 0.89
C VAL A 72 -3.29 7.08 0.82
N GLY A 73 -2.93 7.51 -0.38
CA GLY A 73 -1.98 8.58 -0.64
C GLY A 73 -1.01 8.20 -1.77
N SER A 74 -0.50 9.21 -2.49
CA SER A 74 0.54 8.97 -3.49
C SER A 74 1.79 8.42 -2.80
N GLY A 75 2.34 7.32 -3.30
CA GLY A 75 3.53 6.68 -2.74
C GLY A 75 3.34 5.99 -1.38
N ALA A 76 2.12 5.92 -0.84
CA ALA A 76 1.87 5.25 0.44
C ALA A 76 2.26 3.77 0.36
N GLY A 77 3.15 3.32 1.25
CA GLY A 77 3.68 1.95 1.25
C GLY A 77 4.36 1.52 -0.07
N SER A 78 4.92 2.45 -0.85
CA SER A 78 5.47 2.15 -2.18
C SER A 78 6.65 1.18 -2.20
N SER A 79 7.35 1.00 -1.07
CA SER A 79 8.40 -0.02 -0.91
C SER A 79 7.98 -1.25 -0.07
N ALA A 80 6.70 -1.36 0.28
CA ALA A 80 6.18 -2.54 0.98
C ALA A 80 6.39 -3.76 0.09
N THR A 81 7.14 -4.77 0.56
CA THR A 81 7.39 -6.01 -0.17
C THR A 81 6.53 -7.16 0.34
N GLY A 82 6.12 -7.08 1.62
CA GLY A 82 5.08 -7.85 2.28
C GLY A 82 4.43 -7.02 3.39
N GLY A 83 3.85 -7.69 4.37
CA GLY A 83 3.20 -7.04 5.51
C GLY A 83 1.69 -7.26 5.54
N ILE A 84 1.17 -7.34 6.74
CA ILE A 84 -0.21 -7.69 7.02
C ILE A 84 -0.79 -6.68 8.02
N ASP A 85 -2.07 -6.33 7.82
CA ASP A 85 -2.84 -5.50 8.76
C ASP A 85 -2.24 -4.09 8.97
N ASN A 86 -1.70 -3.47 7.92
CA ASN A 86 -1.18 -2.10 7.99
C ASN A 86 -2.18 -1.06 7.45
N ILE A 87 -2.26 0.09 8.12
CA ILE A 87 -3.02 1.27 7.69
C ILE A 87 -2.03 2.40 7.45
N LEU A 88 -1.83 2.80 6.20
CA LEU A 88 -0.91 3.87 5.79
C LEU A 88 -1.69 4.96 5.04
N VAL A 89 -1.98 6.07 5.69
CA VAL A 89 -2.79 7.15 5.15
C VAL A 89 -1.98 8.44 5.11
N GLY A 90 -1.75 8.99 3.92
CA GLY A 90 -0.96 10.20 3.67
C GLY A 90 0.03 10.00 2.53
N THR A 91 0.39 11.08 1.84
CA THR A 91 1.44 11.05 0.81
C THR A 91 2.74 10.59 1.43
N ASP A 92 3.40 9.62 0.81
CA ASP A 92 4.65 9.01 1.27
C ASP A 92 4.58 8.42 2.70
N SER A 93 3.38 8.08 3.20
CA SER A 93 3.25 7.38 4.49
C SER A 93 3.84 5.97 4.39
N GLY A 94 4.72 5.63 5.33
CA GLY A 94 5.35 4.30 5.42
C GLY A 94 6.12 3.87 4.17
N THR A 95 6.71 4.79 3.40
CA THR A 95 7.40 4.44 2.13
C THR A 95 8.50 3.40 2.27
N SER A 96 9.15 3.29 3.44
CA SER A 96 10.21 2.30 3.67
C SER A 96 9.74 1.04 4.39
N ILE A 97 8.46 0.88 4.71
CA ILE A 97 7.97 -0.38 5.28
C ILE A 97 8.27 -1.50 4.28
N THR A 98 8.85 -2.61 4.74
CA THR A 98 9.16 -3.77 3.91
C THR A 98 8.32 -4.97 4.32
N THR A 99 8.42 -5.38 5.59
CA THR A 99 7.72 -6.57 6.14
C THR A 99 7.03 -6.31 7.49
N GLY A 100 6.91 -5.05 7.90
CA GLY A 100 6.22 -4.69 9.14
C GLY A 100 4.73 -5.06 9.11
N ASP A 101 4.21 -5.52 10.25
CA ASP A 101 2.80 -5.91 10.41
C ASP A 101 2.11 -5.06 11.49
N GLY A 102 0.82 -4.80 11.33
CA GLY A 102 -0.01 -4.19 12.36
C GLY A 102 0.33 -2.73 12.65
N ASN A 103 0.85 -1.98 11.67
CA ASN A 103 1.20 -0.58 11.86
C ASN A 103 0.07 0.36 11.40
N THR A 104 -0.14 1.46 12.11
CA THR A 104 -1.08 2.53 11.75
C THR A 104 -0.34 3.84 11.61
N TYR A 105 -0.11 4.31 10.38
CA TYR A 105 0.55 5.57 10.06
C TYR A 105 -0.42 6.51 9.35
N ILE A 106 -0.71 7.65 9.97
CA ILE A 106 -1.66 8.63 9.46
C ILE A 106 -0.98 9.99 9.42
N GLY A 107 -0.68 10.48 8.23
CA GLY A 107 -0.02 11.77 7.98
C GLY A 107 1.01 11.66 6.85
N THR A 108 1.26 12.77 6.17
CA THR A 108 2.31 12.85 5.14
C THR A 108 3.66 12.47 5.75
N ARG A 109 4.36 11.49 5.16
CA ARG A 109 5.65 10.95 5.64
C ARG A 109 5.62 10.41 7.07
N SER A 110 4.44 10.01 7.59
CA SER A 110 4.37 9.28 8.86
C SER A 110 5.04 7.91 8.70
N GLY A 111 5.86 7.50 9.68
CA GLY A 111 6.58 6.23 9.68
C GLY A 111 7.53 6.02 8.50
N GLN A 112 8.00 7.10 7.85
CA GLN A 112 8.69 7.04 6.55
C GLN A 112 9.92 6.12 6.55
N SER A 113 10.68 6.07 7.65
CA SER A 113 11.94 5.31 7.76
C SER A 113 11.79 3.93 8.42
N LEU A 114 10.56 3.52 8.77
CA LEU A 114 10.34 2.31 9.54
C LEU A 114 10.22 1.10 8.61
N THR A 115 11.20 0.19 8.68
CA THR A 115 11.34 -0.91 7.72
C THR A 115 10.61 -2.19 8.14
N SER A 116 10.91 -2.73 9.32
CA SER A 116 10.38 -4.02 9.80
C SER A 116 9.65 -3.96 11.15
N GLY A 117 9.49 -2.75 11.71
CA GLY A 117 8.77 -2.57 12.97
C GLY A 117 7.30 -2.99 12.88
N ARG A 118 6.75 -3.40 14.02
CA ARG A 118 5.40 -3.96 14.14
C ARG A 118 4.61 -3.23 15.21
N LEU A 119 3.29 -3.21 15.10
CA LEU A 119 2.40 -2.68 16.15
C LEU A 119 2.70 -1.22 16.52
N ASN A 120 3.16 -0.40 15.57
CA ASN A 120 3.41 1.02 15.81
C ASN A 120 2.20 1.85 15.39
N THR A 121 1.90 2.89 16.15
CA THR A 121 0.88 3.90 15.80
C THR A 121 1.53 5.26 15.70
N PHE A 122 1.56 5.83 14.51
CA PHE A 122 2.05 7.17 14.24
C PHE A 122 0.96 8.02 13.60
N ILE A 123 0.66 9.17 14.19
CA ILE A 123 -0.38 10.09 13.71
C ILE A 123 0.22 11.48 13.69
N GLY A 124 0.24 12.12 12.52
CA GLY A 124 0.90 13.41 12.32
C GLY A 124 1.84 13.45 11.12
N ILE A 125 2.06 14.65 10.57
CA ILE A 125 3.05 14.85 9.49
C ILE A 125 4.44 14.54 10.03
N GLY A 126 5.15 13.59 9.40
CA GLY A 126 6.50 13.17 9.80
C GLY A 126 6.60 12.42 11.12
N SER A 127 5.46 12.11 11.77
CA SER A 127 5.42 11.33 13.01
C SER A 127 6.12 9.98 12.84
N GLY A 128 6.95 9.57 13.79
CA GLY A 128 7.70 8.31 13.71
C GLY A 128 8.78 8.25 12.63
N GLY A 129 9.10 9.36 11.95
CA GLY A 129 10.07 9.40 10.85
C GLY A 129 11.51 9.05 11.21
N GLN A 130 11.88 8.99 12.50
CA GLN A 130 13.21 8.57 12.96
C GLN A 130 13.21 7.14 13.55
N VAL A 131 12.05 6.49 13.65
CA VAL A 131 11.94 5.14 14.20
C VAL A 131 12.24 4.16 13.06
N THR A 132 13.45 3.59 13.04
CA THR A 132 13.90 2.70 11.97
C THR A 132 13.59 1.22 12.24
N THR A 133 13.60 0.83 13.51
CA THR A 133 13.15 -0.47 14.02
C THR A 133 12.45 -0.26 15.37
N GLY A 134 11.24 -0.80 15.54
CA GLY A 134 10.47 -0.56 16.76
C GLY A 134 9.21 -1.42 16.84
N ILE A 135 8.87 -1.83 18.06
CA ILE A 135 7.64 -2.58 18.36
C ILE A 135 6.84 -1.80 19.39
N GLY A 136 5.55 -1.55 19.12
CA GLY A 136 4.64 -0.97 20.12
C GLY A 136 4.84 0.52 20.39
N ASN A 137 5.41 1.29 19.45
CA ASN A 137 5.59 2.72 19.64
C ASN A 137 4.29 3.48 19.37
N LEU A 138 4.04 4.52 20.17
CA LEU A 138 3.00 5.52 19.93
C LEU A 138 3.66 6.89 19.73
N GLY A 139 3.43 7.50 18.58
CA GLY A 139 3.88 8.86 18.27
C GLY A 139 2.75 9.68 17.68
N ILE A 140 2.41 10.80 18.32
CA ILE A 140 1.37 11.72 17.85
C ILE A 140 2.00 13.11 17.73
N GLY A 141 1.81 13.81 16.61
CA GLY A 141 2.45 15.11 16.33
C GLY A 141 1.73 15.95 15.28
#